data_AF-A0A839WIM9-F1
#
_entry.id   AF-A0A839WIM9-F1
#
_cell.length_a   1.000
_cell.length_b   1.000
_cell.length_c   1.000
_cell.angle_alpha   90.00
_cell.angle_beta   90.00
_cell.angle_gamma   90.00
#
_symmetry.space_group_name_H-M   'P 1'
#
loop_
_entity.id
_entity.type
_entity.pdbx_description
1 polymer ?
#
loop_
_entity_poly.entity_id
_entity_poly.type
_entity_poly.pdbx_seq_one_letter_code
_entity_poly.pdbx_strand_id
1 'polypeptide(L)'
;MTRPVVPAAMTAAMLSTVLLAACNRDAPAPVVPPPTPAAPEAQIPSGPEPSAPARVTSVELGNAVDGDNRVAAPASEFAPTDTIYASVGVDGESAAKLTARWTYGEGQLVRNTDTDIVPGPDVIAFDIQHPDGWPTGTYKLEVLLDGTVVETREFAVR
;
A
#
# COMPACT_ATOMS: atom_id res chain seq x y z
N MET A 1 30.36 -17.26 -1.47
CA MET A 1 30.14 -16.52 -0.21
C MET A 1 29.28 -17.38 0.69
N THR A 2 29.91 -18.03 1.66
CA THR A 2 29.31 -19.06 2.54
C THR A 2 29.02 -18.41 3.89
N ARG A 3 27.77 -18.40 4.36
CA ARG A 3 27.43 -17.90 5.71
C ARG A 3 27.39 -19.08 6.69
N PRO A 4 28.22 -19.10 7.75
CA PRO A 4 28.06 -20.04 8.83
C PRO A 4 27.05 -19.52 9.87
N VAL A 5 26.43 -20.49 10.53
CA VAL A 5 25.40 -20.42 11.56
C VAL A 5 26.03 -20.13 12.93
N VAL A 6 25.36 -19.34 13.78
CA VAL A 6 25.77 -19.08 15.18
C VAL A 6 24.71 -19.65 16.14
N PRO A 7 25.06 -20.48 17.14
CA PRO A 7 24.14 -20.98 18.16
C PRO A 7 24.40 -20.37 19.56
N ALA A 8 23.34 -20.44 20.40
CA ALA A 8 23.36 -20.61 21.88
C ALA A 8 24.04 -19.50 22.73
N ALA A 9 23.66 -19.17 23.97
CA ALA A 9 22.68 -19.63 24.95
C ALA A 9 22.62 -18.57 26.07
N MET A 10 21.52 -18.45 26.81
CA MET A 10 21.60 -18.20 28.26
C MET A 10 20.30 -18.55 28.97
N THR A 11 20.43 -19.43 29.96
CA THR A 11 19.41 -20.14 30.74
C THR A 11 19.24 -19.56 32.14
N ALA A 12 18.00 -19.68 32.65
CA ALA A 12 17.61 -19.99 34.05
C ALA A 12 17.79 -18.87 35.11
N ALA A 13 17.01 -18.75 36.20
CA ALA A 13 15.76 -19.33 36.73
C ALA A 13 15.54 -18.69 38.14
N MET A 14 14.49 -19.13 38.87
CA MET A 14 14.09 -18.90 40.29
C MET A 14 12.79 -18.06 40.40
N LEU A 15 11.57 -18.57 40.64
CA LEU A 15 10.95 -19.51 41.61
C LEU A 15 10.91 -19.03 43.09
N SER A 16 9.70 -18.87 43.66
CA SER A 16 9.24 -19.15 45.06
C SER A 16 8.04 -18.27 45.46
N THR A 17 6.78 -18.75 45.45
CA THR A 17 5.95 -19.45 46.48
C THR A 17 5.10 -18.58 47.43
N VAL A 18 3.79 -18.68 47.16
CA VAL A 18 2.53 -18.62 47.96
C VAL A 18 2.61 -18.65 49.50
N LEU A 19 1.67 -17.95 50.19
CA LEU A 19 0.81 -18.47 51.28
C LEU A 19 -0.36 -17.53 51.64
N LEU A 20 -1.55 -18.11 51.86
CA LEU A 20 -2.80 -17.49 52.35
C LEU A 20 -2.91 -17.54 53.89
N ALA A 21 -3.59 -16.57 54.51
CA ALA A 21 -4.48 -16.68 55.70
C ALA A 21 -4.89 -15.26 56.18
N ALA A 22 -6.15 -14.84 56.05
CA ALA A 22 -7.21 -14.90 57.08
C ALA A 22 -6.97 -14.09 58.37
N CYS A 23 -7.74 -13.00 58.59
CA CYS A 23 -8.63 -12.81 59.75
C CYS A 23 -9.23 -11.41 59.88
N ASN A 24 -10.49 -11.43 60.33
CA ASN A 24 -11.48 -10.40 60.57
C ASN A 24 -11.15 -9.41 61.71
N ARG A 25 -11.36 -8.09 61.55
CA ARG A 25 -11.93 -7.22 62.62
C ARG A 25 -12.33 -5.81 62.18
N ASP A 26 -13.52 -5.45 62.61
CA ASP A 26 -14.26 -4.19 62.54
C ASP A 26 -13.47 -2.92 62.90
N ALA A 27 -13.68 -1.85 62.13
CA ALA A 27 -13.41 -0.46 62.52
C ALA A 27 -14.46 0.48 61.88
N PRO A 28 -14.87 1.56 62.57
CA PRO A 28 -16.07 2.32 62.23
C PRO A 28 -15.90 3.13 60.95
N ALA A 29 -16.95 3.19 60.14
CA ALA A 29 -16.97 3.94 58.90
C ALA A 29 -16.68 5.44 59.14
N PRO A 30 -15.65 6.03 58.51
CA PRO A 30 -15.62 7.47 58.32
C PRO A 30 -16.74 7.82 57.35
N VAL A 31 -17.62 8.73 57.77
CA VAL A 31 -18.73 9.24 56.96
C VAL A 31 -18.12 9.96 55.75
N VAL A 32 -18.19 9.32 54.58
CA VAL A 32 -17.80 9.93 53.30
C VAL A 32 -18.92 10.90 52.93
N PRO A 33 -18.64 12.20 52.71
CA PRO A 33 -19.65 13.14 52.20
C PRO A 33 -20.16 12.66 50.82
N PRO A 34 -21.42 12.97 50.47
CA PRO A 34 -22.01 12.48 49.22
C PRO A 34 -21.18 12.92 48.01
N PRO A 35 -21.11 12.08 46.95
CA PRO A 35 -20.38 12.45 45.74
C PRO A 35 -21.04 13.67 45.10
N THR A 36 -20.27 14.74 44.94
CA THR A 36 -20.61 15.88 44.09
C THR A 36 -20.86 15.34 42.67
N PRO A 37 -21.99 15.69 42.01
CA PRO A 37 -22.23 15.31 40.63
C PRO A 37 -21.07 15.72 39.74
N ALA A 38 -20.48 14.77 39.01
CA ALA A 38 -19.49 15.04 38.00
C ALA A 38 -20.11 15.99 36.97
N ALA A 39 -19.52 17.18 36.83
CA ALA A 39 -19.83 18.09 35.75
C ALA A 39 -19.56 17.35 34.41
N PRO A 40 -20.41 17.52 33.38
CA PRO A 40 -20.19 16.92 32.08
C PRO A 40 -18.81 17.32 31.56
N GLU A 41 -17.93 16.34 31.33
CA GLU A 41 -16.68 16.58 30.61
C GLU A 41 -17.02 17.17 29.25
N ALA A 42 -16.58 18.41 29.04
CA ALA A 42 -16.67 19.08 27.76
C ALA A 42 -15.90 18.25 26.73
N GLN A 43 -16.62 17.71 25.75
CA GLN A 43 -16.02 17.05 24.59
C GLN A 43 -15.19 18.09 23.84
N ILE A 44 -13.87 17.93 23.85
CA ILE A 44 -12.95 18.74 23.05
C ILE A 44 -13.21 18.33 21.59
N PRO A 45 -13.53 19.27 20.68
CA PRO A 45 -13.66 18.94 19.27
C PRO A 45 -12.31 18.42 18.74
N SER A 46 -12.30 17.21 18.18
CA SER A 46 -11.15 16.68 17.45
C SER A 46 -10.77 17.66 16.35
N GLY A 47 -9.49 18.09 16.32
CA GLY A 47 -8.96 18.92 15.24
C GLY A 47 -9.06 18.19 13.89
N PRO A 48 -8.92 18.91 12.77
CA PRO A 48 -8.98 18.28 11.45
C PRO A 48 -7.92 17.18 11.33
N GLU A 49 -8.35 15.96 11.02
CA GLU A 49 -7.46 14.85 10.71
C GLU A 49 -6.61 15.20 9.48
N PRO A 50 -5.31 14.86 9.47
CA PRO A 50 -4.47 15.09 8.31
C PRO A 50 -4.97 14.27 7.11
N SER A 51 -5.13 14.92 5.97
CA SER A 51 -5.59 14.29 4.72
C SER A 51 -4.67 13.14 4.30
N ALA A 52 -5.26 12.03 3.88
CA ALA A 52 -4.54 10.87 3.38
C ALA A 52 -3.80 11.21 2.06
N PRO A 53 -2.53 10.81 1.90
CA PRO A 53 -1.81 11.02 0.64
C PRO A 53 -2.39 10.16 -0.48
N ALA A 54 -2.15 10.56 -1.73
CA ALA A 54 -2.44 9.74 -2.89
C ALA A 54 -1.67 8.41 -2.82
N ARG A 55 -2.27 7.34 -3.33
CA ARG A 55 -1.66 6.02 -3.45
C ARG A 55 -2.18 5.28 -4.68
N VAL A 56 -1.34 4.40 -5.22
CA VAL A 56 -1.77 3.41 -6.21
C VAL A 56 -2.44 2.25 -5.48
N THR A 57 -3.62 1.85 -5.94
CA THR A 57 -4.43 0.78 -5.35
C THR A 57 -4.43 -0.51 -6.18
N SER A 58 -4.19 -0.41 -7.49
CA SER A 58 -4.12 -1.54 -8.41
C SER A 58 -3.31 -1.21 -9.66
N VAL A 59 -2.68 -2.23 -10.24
CA VAL A 59 -2.01 -2.15 -11.56
C VAL A 59 -2.28 -3.46 -12.30
N GLU A 60 -3.03 -3.37 -13.38
CA GLU A 60 -3.38 -4.50 -14.25
C GLU A 60 -2.91 -4.23 -15.68
N LEU A 61 -2.32 -5.25 -16.31
CA LEU A 61 -1.88 -5.20 -17.70
C LEU A 61 -2.85 -6.00 -18.56
N GLY A 62 -3.11 -5.54 -19.78
CA GLY A 62 -3.98 -6.23 -20.74
C GLY A 62 -3.85 -5.66 -22.14
N ASN A 63 -4.57 -6.25 -23.09
CA ASN A 63 -4.54 -5.81 -24.50
C ASN A 63 -5.76 -4.95 -24.90
N ALA A 64 -6.66 -4.70 -23.95
CA ALA A 64 -7.81 -3.83 -24.10
C ALA A 64 -8.25 -3.28 -22.74
N VAL A 65 -8.88 -2.11 -22.77
CA VAL A 65 -9.59 -1.52 -21.63
C VAL A 65 -11.07 -1.27 -21.97
N ASP A 66 -11.92 -1.23 -20.95
CA ASP A 66 -13.33 -0.89 -21.07
C ASP A 66 -13.59 0.64 -21.00
N GLY A 67 -14.86 1.03 -20.93
CA GLY A 67 -15.26 2.45 -20.86
C GLY A 67 -14.87 3.15 -19.55
N ASP A 68 -14.49 2.39 -18.53
CA ASP A 68 -14.06 2.87 -17.21
C ASP A 68 -12.53 2.74 -17.04
N ASN A 69 -11.79 2.61 -18.15
CA ASN A 69 -10.34 2.44 -18.20
C ASN A 69 -9.83 1.15 -17.52
N ARG A 70 -10.69 0.17 -17.21
CA ARG A 70 -10.26 -1.10 -16.61
C ARG A 70 -9.81 -2.08 -17.66
N VAL A 71 -8.78 -2.85 -17.35
CA VAL A 71 -8.41 -4.02 -18.15
C VAL A 71 -9.49 -5.09 -17.97
N ALA A 72 -10.13 -5.49 -19.08
CA ALA A 72 -11.19 -6.50 -19.05
C ALA A 72 -10.65 -7.94 -18.90
N ALA A 73 -9.45 -8.19 -19.44
CA ALA A 73 -8.78 -9.48 -19.40
C ALA A 73 -7.29 -9.29 -19.04
N PRO A 74 -6.93 -9.49 -17.76
CA PRO A 74 -5.55 -9.35 -17.32
C PRO A 74 -4.62 -10.33 -18.04
N ALA A 75 -3.47 -9.83 -18.51
CA ALA A 75 -2.46 -10.59 -19.20
C ALA A 75 -1.05 -10.09 -18.86
N SER A 76 -0.08 -11.00 -18.87
CA SER A 76 1.35 -10.71 -18.70
C SER A 76 2.18 -11.15 -19.90
N GLU A 77 1.51 -11.56 -20.97
CA GLU A 77 2.10 -12.03 -22.22
C GLU A 77 1.30 -11.45 -23.38
N PHE A 78 2.02 -10.87 -24.34
CA PHE A 78 1.43 -10.13 -25.45
C PHE A 78 2.04 -10.57 -26.77
N ALA A 79 1.25 -10.54 -27.83
CA ALA A 79 1.75 -10.75 -29.18
C ALA A 79 2.56 -9.53 -29.65
N PRO A 80 3.50 -9.69 -30.61
CA PRO A 80 4.24 -8.58 -31.19
C PRO A 80 3.37 -7.48 -31.80
N THR A 81 2.12 -7.78 -32.15
CA THR A 81 1.19 -6.84 -32.78
C THR A 81 0.20 -6.18 -31.80
N ASP A 82 0.23 -6.56 -30.52
CA ASP A 82 -0.74 -6.06 -29.54
C ASP A 82 -0.47 -4.59 -29.18
N THR A 83 -1.55 -3.86 -28.88
CA THR A 83 -1.46 -2.66 -28.05
C THR A 83 -1.50 -3.09 -26.60
N ILE A 84 -0.56 -2.61 -25.80
CA ILE A 84 -0.41 -3.03 -24.40
C ILE A 84 -0.92 -1.89 -23.53
N TYR A 85 -1.90 -2.20 -22.70
CA TYR A 85 -2.55 -1.27 -21.78
C TYR A 85 -2.15 -1.58 -20.34
N ALA A 86 -2.06 -0.54 -19.52
CA ALA A 86 -2.02 -0.61 -18.07
C ALA A 86 -3.19 0.18 -17.48
N SER A 87 -4.06 -0.50 -16.74
CA SER A 87 -5.06 0.13 -15.88
C SER A 87 -4.46 0.34 -14.49
N VAL A 88 -4.35 1.59 -14.07
CA VAL A 88 -3.80 1.97 -12.76
C VAL A 88 -4.90 2.59 -11.92
N GLY A 89 -5.26 1.91 -10.84
CA GLY A 89 -6.16 2.47 -9.84
C GLY A 89 -5.41 3.34 -8.85
N VAL A 90 -6.00 4.50 -8.54
CA VAL A 90 -5.48 5.46 -7.56
C VAL A 90 -6.59 5.86 -6.58
N ASP A 91 -6.18 6.28 -5.39
CA ASP A 91 -7.09 6.82 -4.37
C ASP A 91 -6.29 7.72 -3.41
N GLY A 92 -6.98 8.58 -2.67
CA GLY A 92 -6.39 9.43 -1.64
C GLY A 92 -7.03 10.82 -1.59
N GLU A 93 -6.60 11.65 -0.66
CA GLU A 93 -7.21 12.97 -0.41
C GLU A 93 -6.30 14.13 -0.89
N SER A 94 -5.18 13.82 -1.56
CA SER A 94 -4.21 14.77 -2.07
C SER A 94 -4.01 14.61 -3.58
N ALA A 95 -3.73 15.69 -4.29
CA ALA A 95 -3.27 15.61 -5.68
C ALA A 95 -1.84 15.06 -5.75
N ALA A 96 -1.49 14.40 -6.84
CA ALA A 96 -0.15 13.87 -7.10
C ALA A 96 0.11 13.76 -8.60
N LYS A 97 1.36 13.51 -8.98
CA LYS A 97 1.73 13.17 -10.36
C LYS A 97 1.96 11.67 -10.50
N LEU A 98 1.17 11.03 -11.36
CA LEU A 98 1.32 9.62 -11.72
C LEU A 98 2.15 9.51 -13.01
N THR A 99 3.12 8.61 -13.02
CA THR A 99 3.96 8.34 -14.20
C THR A 99 3.95 6.85 -14.53
N ALA A 100 3.67 6.50 -15.78
CA ALA A 100 3.86 5.15 -16.32
C ALA A 100 5.14 5.11 -17.17
N ARG A 101 6.15 4.39 -16.67
CA ARG A 101 7.45 4.22 -17.35
C ARG A 101 7.62 2.79 -17.84
N TRP A 102 7.76 2.65 -19.15
CA TRP A 102 7.89 1.37 -19.83
C TRP A 102 9.32 1.17 -20.30
N THR A 103 9.89 0.00 -20.02
CA THR A 103 11.26 -0.34 -20.41
C THR A 103 11.33 -1.73 -21.03
N TYR A 104 12.34 -1.96 -21.88
CA TYR A 104 12.62 -3.21 -22.56
C TYR A 104 14.02 -3.71 -22.18
N GLY A 105 14.17 -5.03 -22.00
CA GLY A 105 15.45 -5.68 -21.72
C GLY A 105 16.11 -5.11 -20.46
N GLU A 106 17.37 -4.70 -20.57
CA GLU A 106 18.17 -4.17 -19.45
C GLU A 106 17.85 -2.70 -19.08
N GLY A 107 16.64 -2.22 -19.37
CA GLY A 107 16.17 -0.89 -18.99
C GLY A 107 16.14 0.13 -20.13
N GLN A 108 16.14 -0.30 -21.38
CA GLN A 108 15.94 0.61 -22.51
C GLN A 108 14.55 1.25 -22.43
N LEU A 109 14.49 2.59 -22.40
CA LEU A 109 13.21 3.31 -22.33
C LEU A 109 12.39 3.09 -23.59
N VAL A 110 11.15 2.63 -23.41
CA VAL A 110 10.15 2.45 -24.48
C VAL A 110 9.23 3.66 -24.53
N ARG A 111 8.63 4.02 -23.39
CA ARG A 111 7.76 5.18 -23.24
C ARG A 111 7.77 5.65 -21.79
N ASN A 112 7.60 6.96 -21.61
CA ASN A 112 7.30 7.57 -20.32
C ASN A 112 6.09 8.49 -20.49
N THR A 113 5.09 8.38 -19.63
CA THR A 113 3.89 9.22 -19.70
C THR A 113 3.50 9.67 -18.30
N ASP A 114 3.32 10.98 -18.15
CA ASP A 114 2.96 11.63 -16.89
C ASP A 114 1.49 12.09 -16.95
N THR A 115 0.80 12.04 -15.82
CA THR A 115 -0.58 12.52 -15.66
C THR A 115 -0.78 13.01 -14.24
N ASP A 116 -1.37 14.20 -14.10
CA ASP A 116 -1.78 14.72 -12.80
C ASP A 116 -3.07 14.03 -12.34
N ILE A 117 -3.10 13.57 -11.10
CA ILE A 117 -4.28 12.97 -10.48
C ILE A 117 -4.86 13.92 -9.43
N VAL A 118 -6.19 13.95 -9.35
CA VAL A 118 -6.93 14.75 -8.36
C VAL A 118 -7.30 13.88 -7.15
N PRO A 119 -7.60 14.49 -5.98
CA PRO A 119 -8.12 13.75 -4.83
C PRO A 119 -9.37 12.93 -5.18
N GLY A 120 -9.44 11.72 -4.63
CA GLY A 120 -10.54 10.77 -4.80
C GLY A 120 -10.10 9.48 -5.52
N PRO A 121 -10.99 8.47 -5.55
CA PRO A 121 -10.76 7.25 -6.30
C PRO A 121 -10.90 7.52 -7.80
N ASP A 122 -9.90 7.08 -8.58
CA ASP A 122 -9.92 7.18 -10.03
C ASP A 122 -9.14 6.03 -10.67
N VAL A 123 -9.34 5.81 -11.96
CA VAL A 123 -8.56 4.86 -12.75
C VAL A 123 -8.12 5.45 -14.06
N ILE A 124 -6.80 5.38 -14.25
CA ILE A 124 -6.12 5.91 -15.41
C ILE A 124 -5.59 4.74 -16.22
N ALA A 125 -5.94 4.72 -17.50
CA ALA A 125 -5.35 3.82 -18.47
C ALA A 125 -4.15 4.48 -19.16
N PHE A 126 -3.05 3.74 -19.27
CA PHE A 126 -1.90 4.08 -20.10
C PHE A 126 -1.75 3.03 -21.20
N ASP A 127 -1.25 3.42 -22.36
CA ASP A 127 -1.00 2.49 -23.46
C ASP A 127 0.36 2.70 -24.13
N ILE A 128 0.85 1.62 -24.71
CA ILE A 128 1.95 1.63 -25.65
C ILE A 128 1.55 0.85 -26.91
N GLN A 129 1.92 1.38 -28.07
CA GLN A 129 1.75 0.74 -29.37
C GLN A 129 3.05 0.83 -30.17
N HIS A 130 3.32 -0.19 -31.00
CA HIS A 130 4.46 -0.23 -31.89
C HIS A 130 4.02 -0.74 -33.27
N PRO A 131 3.74 0.15 -34.25
CA PRO A 131 3.17 -0.23 -35.54
C PRO A 131 4.00 -1.26 -36.34
N ASP A 132 5.33 -1.22 -36.19
CA ASP A 132 6.24 -2.18 -36.84
C ASP A 132 6.37 -3.51 -36.07
N GLY A 133 5.64 -3.66 -34.95
CA GLY A 133 5.65 -4.81 -34.07
C GLY A 133 6.70 -4.75 -32.96
N TRP A 134 6.35 -5.22 -31.77
CA TRP A 134 7.23 -5.24 -30.60
C TRP A 134 8.39 -6.22 -30.75
N PRO A 135 9.62 -5.82 -30.38
CA PRO A 135 10.69 -6.79 -30.13
C PRO A 135 10.25 -7.86 -29.12
N THR A 136 10.50 -9.13 -29.43
CA THR A 136 10.21 -10.21 -28.48
C THR A 136 11.19 -10.16 -27.30
N GLY A 137 10.67 -10.29 -26.08
CA GLY A 137 11.49 -10.31 -24.88
C GLY A 137 10.74 -9.83 -23.64
N THR A 138 11.51 -9.53 -22.61
CA THR A 138 10.97 -9.05 -21.33
C THR A 138 10.88 -7.54 -21.31
N TYR A 139 9.74 -7.06 -20.85
CA TYR A 139 9.43 -5.66 -20.63
C TYR A 139 9.06 -5.44 -19.17
N LYS A 140 9.19 -4.18 -18.74
CA LYS A 140 8.85 -3.76 -17.40
C LYS A 140 8.10 -2.43 -17.44
N LEU A 141 6.95 -2.40 -16.79
CA LEU A 141 6.22 -1.21 -16.40
C LEU A 141 6.58 -0.85 -14.97
N GLU A 142 7.01 0.39 -14.76
CA GLU A 142 7.16 1.01 -13.45
C GLU A 142 6.11 2.12 -13.33
N VAL A 143 5.31 2.05 -12.28
CA VAL A 143 4.35 3.11 -11.94
C VAL A 143 4.98 3.94 -10.84
N LEU A 144 5.12 5.24 -11.09
CA LEU A 144 5.70 6.18 -10.15
C LEU A 144 4.64 7.15 -9.66
N LEU A 145 4.67 7.46 -8.37
CA LEU A 145 3.90 8.52 -7.76
C LEU A 145 4.87 9.59 -7.27
N ASP A 146 4.72 10.83 -7.75
CA ASP A 146 5.61 11.96 -7.49
C ASP A 146 7.10 11.63 -7.73
N GLY A 147 7.37 10.85 -8.78
CA GLY A 147 8.72 10.43 -9.17
C GLY A 147 9.29 9.26 -8.37
N THR A 148 8.55 8.71 -7.41
CA THR A 148 8.94 7.51 -6.65
C THR A 148 8.26 6.29 -7.25
N VAL A 149 9.01 5.24 -7.60
CA VAL A 149 8.44 3.97 -8.05
C VAL A 149 7.66 3.33 -6.89
N VAL A 150 6.35 3.18 -7.08
CA VAL A 150 5.45 2.58 -6.08
C VAL A 150 5.01 1.17 -6.47
N GLU A 151 4.95 0.87 -7.78
CA GLU A 151 4.58 -0.44 -8.30
C GLU A 151 5.43 -0.82 -9.51
N THR A 152 5.64 -2.12 -9.70
CA THR A 152 6.37 -2.66 -10.85
C THR A 152 5.66 -3.90 -11.38
N ARG A 153 5.55 -4.00 -12.71
CA ARG A 153 4.99 -5.16 -13.41
C ARG A 153 5.93 -5.56 -14.54
N GLU A 154 6.29 -6.83 -14.57
CA GLU A 154 7.03 -7.43 -15.67
C GLU A 154 6.08 -8.19 -16.58
N PHE A 155 6.33 -8.13 -17.88
CA PHE A 155 5.56 -8.86 -18.89
C PHE A 155 6.46 -9.28 -20.05
N ALA A 156 5.97 -10.21 -20.86
CA ALA A 156 6.70 -10.70 -22.03
C ALA A 156 5.95 -10.37 -23.33
N VAL A 157 6.72 -10.08 -24.37
CA VAL A 157 6.24 -10.12 -25.75
C VAL A 157 6.81 -11.36 -26.42
N ARG A 158 5.96 -12.23 -26.98
CA ARG A 158 6.39 -13.46 -27.64
C ARG A 158 5.39 -13.97 -28.68
#